data_AF-A0AA36HPB9-F1
#
_entry.id   AF-A0AA36HPB9-F1
#
_cell.length_a   1.000
_cell.length_b   1.000
_cell.length_c   1.000
_cell.angle_alpha   90.00
_cell.angle_beta   90.00
_cell.angle_gamma   90.00
#
_symmetry.space_group_name_H-M   'P 1'
#
loop_
_entity.id
_entity.type
_entity.pdbx_description
1 polymer ?
#
loop_
_entity_poly.entity_id
_entity_poly.type
_entity_poly.pdbx_seq_one_letter_code
_entity_poly.pdbx_strand_id
1 'polypeptide(L)'
;MGLPLQHARPPAKRGVFFDFDSTMTTPIKIPRFHRHAVADTPEIFGAMTPQEILANFGGRQRLQRMGEVLKALADAGCELFIVSIGFRDSCILPHLNAVGLSRHFPAENVFGQDSRALQDRGFSKGRRRHHGRSQAAVVRSRRALH
;
A
#
# COMPACT_ATOMS: atom_id res chain seq x y z
N MET A 1 -14.76 -19.07 -46.28
CA MET A 1 -15.39 -18.65 -45.01
C MET A 1 -14.30 -18.55 -43.95
N GLY A 2 -13.86 -17.32 -43.63
CA GLY A 2 -12.84 -17.08 -42.59
C GLY A 2 -13.51 -16.91 -41.24
N LEU A 3 -13.12 -17.71 -40.25
CA LEU A 3 -13.57 -17.52 -38.87
C LEU A 3 -13.05 -16.17 -38.34
N PRO A 4 -13.86 -15.39 -37.62
CA PRO A 4 -13.42 -14.12 -37.06
C PRO A 4 -12.35 -14.37 -35.99
N LEU A 5 -11.22 -13.68 -36.12
CA LEU A 5 -10.17 -13.60 -35.11
C LEU A 5 -10.77 -13.06 -33.81
N GLN A 6 -11.02 -13.96 -32.86
CA GLN A 6 -11.37 -13.58 -31.50
C GLN A 6 -10.22 -12.75 -30.93
N HIS A 7 -10.45 -11.45 -30.76
CA HIS A 7 -9.50 -10.59 -30.08
C HIS A 7 -9.45 -11.06 -28.62
N ALA A 8 -8.37 -11.77 -28.26
CA ALA A 8 -8.12 -12.15 -26.89
C ALA A 8 -8.19 -10.89 -26.02
N ARG A 9 -9.13 -10.85 -25.07
CA ARG A 9 -9.18 -9.75 -24.11
C ARG A 9 -7.80 -9.67 -23.44
N PRO A 10 -7.18 -8.48 -23.36
CA PRO A 10 -5.93 -8.35 -22.61
C PRO A 10 -6.17 -8.87 -21.19
N PRO A 11 -5.21 -9.62 -20.62
CA PRO A 11 -5.37 -10.17 -19.28
C PRO A 11 -5.72 -9.04 -18.31
N ALA A 12 -6.76 -9.24 -17.51
CA ALA A 12 -7.19 -8.24 -16.55
C ALA A 12 -6.03 -7.94 -15.60
N LYS A 13 -5.61 -6.68 -15.51
CA LYS A 13 -4.59 -6.24 -14.55
C LYS A 13 -5.10 -6.57 -13.13
N ARG A 14 -4.30 -7.31 -12.37
CA ARG A 14 -4.60 -7.69 -10.99
C ARG A 14 -3.96 -6.67 -10.06
N GLY A 15 -4.76 -6.04 -9.20
CA GLY A 15 -4.28 -5.11 -8.18
C GLY A 15 -4.38 -5.74 -6.79
N VAL A 16 -3.35 -5.58 -5.97
CA VAL A 16 -3.34 -5.99 -4.56
C VAL A 16 -3.19 -4.76 -3.69
N PHE A 17 -4.08 -4.62 -2.70
CA PHE A 17 -4.16 -3.45 -1.84
C PHE A 17 -3.77 -3.83 -0.42
N PHE A 18 -2.85 -3.07 0.17
CA PHE A 18 -2.36 -3.24 1.52
C PHE A 18 -2.80 -2.07 2.40
N ASP A 19 -3.22 -2.37 3.62
CA ASP A 19 -3.34 -1.35 4.67
C ASP A 19 -1.98 -1.16 5.33
N PHE A 20 -1.56 0.09 5.56
CA PHE A 20 -0.22 0.33 6.12
C PHE A 20 -0.13 -0.16 7.57
N ASP A 21 -0.97 0.37 8.46
CA ASP A 21 -0.88 0.08 9.89
C ASP A 21 -1.33 -1.33 10.29
N SER A 22 -2.18 -1.99 9.50
CA SER A 22 -2.67 -3.34 9.83
C SER A 22 -2.07 -4.46 8.99
N THR A 23 -1.41 -4.15 7.86
CA THR A 23 -0.79 -5.17 6.99
C THR A 23 0.71 -4.96 6.84
N MET A 24 1.16 -3.75 6.54
CA MET A 24 2.59 -3.49 6.32
C MET A 24 3.37 -3.42 7.63
N THR A 25 2.81 -2.79 8.66
CA THR A 25 3.42 -2.68 9.99
C THR A 25 2.66 -3.52 11.03
N THR A 26 3.22 -3.59 12.22
CA THR A 26 2.60 -4.11 13.43
C THR A 26 2.82 -3.04 14.51
N PRO A 27 1.87 -2.12 14.68
CA PRO A 27 2.04 -0.93 15.50
C PRO A 27 2.61 -1.26 16.87
N ILE A 28 3.81 -0.77 17.14
CA ILE A 28 4.47 -0.95 18.43
C ILE A 28 4.26 0.27 19.31
N LYS A 29 4.21 0.05 20.63
CA LYS A 29 4.32 1.14 21.60
C LYS A 29 5.78 1.60 21.67
N ILE A 30 6.01 2.88 21.40
CA ILE A 30 7.34 3.48 21.53
C ILE A 30 7.46 4.10 22.94
N PRO A 31 8.38 3.60 23.80
CA PRO A 31 8.45 4.04 25.20
C PRO A 31 8.63 5.54 25.38
N ARG A 32 9.53 6.17 24.62
CA ARG A 32 9.83 7.62 24.73
C ARG A 32 8.68 8.54 24.31
N PHE A 33 7.68 8.02 23.60
CA PHE A 33 6.48 8.78 23.23
C PHE A 33 5.24 8.40 24.04
N HIS A 34 5.32 7.32 24.83
CA HIS A 34 4.19 6.72 25.54
C HIS A 34 2.97 6.40 24.65
N ARG A 35 3.16 6.26 23.33
CA ARG A 35 2.10 6.09 22.32
C ARG A 35 2.46 4.98 21.32
N HIS A 36 1.45 4.48 20.61
CA HIS A 36 1.65 3.55 19.49
C HIS A 36 2.13 4.29 18.25
N ALA A 37 3.01 3.66 17.49
CA ALA A 37 3.43 4.15 16.18
C ALA A 37 2.37 3.81 15.12
N VAL A 38 1.44 4.73 14.91
CA VAL A 38 0.44 4.72 13.82
C VAL A 38 0.67 5.85 12.83
N ALA A 39 0.49 5.59 11.53
CA ALA A 39 0.89 6.51 10.46
C ALA A 39 0.04 7.80 10.32
N ASP A 40 -0.90 8.06 11.24
CA ASP A 40 -1.64 9.32 11.36
C ASP A 40 -1.00 10.32 12.33
N THR A 41 0.14 9.97 12.95
CA THR A 41 0.92 10.80 13.89
C THR A 41 2.28 11.21 13.30
N PRO A 42 2.34 12.20 12.40
CA PRO A 42 3.56 12.58 11.69
C PRO A 42 4.69 13.04 12.62
N GLU A 43 4.36 13.62 13.77
CA GLU A 43 5.33 14.02 14.79
C GLU A 43 6.07 12.82 15.41
N ILE A 44 5.39 11.69 15.56
CA ILE A 44 5.99 10.44 16.06
C ILE A 44 6.79 9.80 14.92
N PHE A 45 6.15 9.60 13.76
CA PHE A 45 6.76 8.92 12.61
C PHE A 45 8.02 9.61 12.10
N GLY A 46 8.01 10.95 12.02
CA GLY A 46 9.15 11.73 11.56
C GLY A 46 10.33 11.69 12.54
N ALA A 47 10.09 11.36 13.80
CA ALA A 47 11.11 11.30 14.84
C ALA A 47 11.61 9.87 15.11
N MET A 48 11.04 8.84 14.50
CA MET A 48 11.43 7.44 14.72
C MET A 48 12.86 7.14 14.24
N THR A 49 13.62 6.45 15.08
CA THR A 49 14.95 5.93 14.76
C THR A 49 14.84 4.76 13.77
N PRO A 50 15.91 4.44 13.01
CA PRO A 50 15.91 3.28 12.11
C PRO A 50 15.53 1.96 12.80
N GLN A 51 15.92 1.78 14.07
CA GLN A 51 15.59 0.61 14.87
C GLN A 51 14.11 0.57 15.24
N GLU A 52 13.51 1.71 15.62
CA GLU A 52 12.07 1.81 15.90
C GLU A 52 11.25 1.59 14.62
N ILE A 53 11.69 2.12 13.48
CA ILE A 53 11.06 1.86 12.17
C ILE A 53 11.09 0.36 11.89
N LEU A 54 12.26 -0.27 11.95
CA LEU A 54 12.40 -1.70 11.72
C LEU A 54 11.53 -2.54 12.68
N ALA A 55 11.46 -2.15 13.96
CA ALA A 55 10.61 -2.81 14.95
C ALA A 55 9.12 -2.63 14.62
N ASN A 56 8.70 -1.47 14.12
CA ASN A 56 7.33 -1.23 13.66
C ASN A 56 6.96 -2.09 12.44
N PHE A 57 7.92 -2.46 11.59
CA PHE A 57 7.74 -3.46 10.54
C PHE A 57 7.82 -4.91 11.06
N GLY A 58 7.91 -5.13 12.37
CA GLY A 58 8.00 -6.43 13.02
C GLY A 58 9.37 -7.11 12.91
N GLY A 59 10.44 -6.33 12.69
CA GLY A 59 11.82 -6.80 12.69
C GLY A 59 12.30 -7.39 11.37
N ARG A 60 13.59 -7.73 11.31
CA ARG A 60 14.29 -8.16 10.07
C ARG A 60 13.65 -9.39 9.42
N GLN A 61 13.28 -10.38 10.22
CA GLN A 61 12.73 -11.64 9.71
C GLN A 61 11.37 -11.44 9.03
N ARG A 62 10.47 -10.66 9.65
CA ARG A 62 9.17 -10.34 9.05
C ARG A 62 9.36 -9.49 7.80
N LEU A 63 10.25 -8.50 7.86
CA LEU A 63 10.55 -7.62 6.73
C LEU A 63 11.07 -8.41 5.51
N GLN A 64 11.96 -9.39 5.73
CA GLN A 64 12.46 -10.26 4.66
C GLN A 64 11.32 -11.06 4.00
N ARG A 65 10.52 -11.77 4.81
CA ARG A 65 9.39 -12.57 4.31
C ARG A 65 8.36 -11.70 3.56
N MET A 66 8.11 -10.49 4.06
CA MET A 66 7.23 -9.52 3.40
C MET A 66 7.80 -9.12 2.04
N GLY A 67 9.10 -8.82 1.96
CA GLY A 67 9.77 -8.54 0.69
C GLY A 67 9.64 -9.68 -0.32
N GLU A 68 9.77 -10.94 0.12
CA GLU A 68 9.58 -12.13 -0.71
C GLU A 68 8.15 -12.24 -1.24
N VAL A 69 7.14 -12.01 -0.39
CA VAL A 69 5.72 -12.02 -0.80
C VAL A 69 5.43 -10.91 -1.80
N LEU A 70 5.88 -9.68 -1.54
CA LEU A 70 5.69 -8.54 -2.44
C LEU A 70 6.36 -8.79 -3.79
N LYS A 71 7.58 -9.35 -3.78
CA LYS A 71 8.28 -9.74 -5.01
C LYS A 71 7.49 -10.80 -5.77
N ALA A 72 7.03 -11.86 -5.12
CA ALA A 72 6.29 -12.94 -5.77
C ALA A 72 4.98 -12.43 -6.41
N LEU A 73 4.27 -11.51 -5.74
CA LEU A 73 3.08 -10.87 -6.31
C LEU A 73 3.42 -10.01 -7.53
N ALA A 74 4.48 -9.22 -7.47
CA ALA A 74 4.94 -8.40 -8.59
C ALA A 74 5.36 -9.29 -9.79
N ASP A 75 6.12 -10.36 -9.54
CA ASP A 75 6.54 -11.33 -10.56
C ASP A 75 5.33 -12.04 -11.21
N ALA A 76 4.24 -12.22 -10.46
CA ALA A 76 2.97 -12.75 -10.96
C ALA A 76 2.13 -11.74 -11.78
N GLY A 77 2.67 -10.53 -12.01
CA GLY A 77 2.03 -9.46 -12.76
C GLY A 77 0.97 -8.69 -11.96
N CYS A 78 1.01 -8.75 -10.62
CA CYS A 78 0.15 -7.94 -9.78
C CYS A 78 0.73 -6.53 -9.58
N GLU A 79 -0.12 -5.52 -9.71
CA GLU A 79 0.19 -4.16 -9.32
C GLU A 79 -0.10 -3.97 -7.83
N LEU A 80 0.85 -3.41 -7.08
CA LEU A 80 0.78 -3.31 -5.63
C LEU A 80 0.43 -1.89 -5.22
N PHE A 81 -0.51 -1.77 -4.28
CA PHE A 81 -1.02 -0.49 -3.79
C PHE A 81 -1.00 -0.46 -2.27
N ILE A 82 -0.73 0.70 -1.70
CA ILE A 82 -0.98 0.98 -0.28
C ILE A 82 -2.12 1.97 -0.19
N VAL A 83 -3.13 1.66 0.62
CA VAL A 83 -4.26 2.56 0.90
C VAL A 83 -4.42 2.65 2.41
N SER A 84 -3.97 3.78 2.97
CA SER A 84 -3.97 4.03 4.41
C SER A 84 -4.80 5.26 4.78
N ILE A 85 -5.18 5.36 6.06
CA ILE A 85 -5.69 6.60 6.65
C ILE A 85 -4.55 7.44 7.25
N GLY A 86 -3.33 6.90 7.34
CA GLY A 86 -2.14 7.66 7.70
C GLY A 86 -1.69 8.63 6.60
N PHE A 87 -0.71 9.47 6.91
CA PHE A 87 -0.10 10.41 5.97
C PHE A 87 0.88 9.70 5.03
N ARG A 88 0.68 9.87 3.73
CA ARG A 88 1.53 9.32 2.67
C ARG A 88 2.93 9.89 2.76
N ASP A 89 3.04 11.22 2.75
CA ASP A 89 4.29 11.89 2.45
C ASP A 89 5.19 12.04 3.68
N SER A 90 4.60 12.31 4.84
CA SER A 90 5.33 12.47 6.09
C SER A 90 5.56 11.16 6.87
N CYS A 91 4.79 10.10 6.59
CA CYS A 91 4.86 8.86 7.35
C CYS A 91 5.19 7.65 6.47
N ILE A 92 4.29 7.30 5.54
CA ILE A 92 4.35 6.01 4.83
C ILE A 92 5.55 5.92 3.90
N LEU A 93 5.73 6.89 3.00
CA LEU A 93 6.81 6.85 2.00
C LEU A 93 8.22 6.86 2.63
N PRO A 94 8.53 7.76 3.60
CA PRO A 94 9.85 7.74 4.25
C PRO A 94 10.13 6.42 4.96
N HIS A 95 9.12 5.83 5.60
CA HIS A 95 9.29 4.57 6.34
C HIS A 95 9.49 3.39 5.41
N LEU A 96 8.74 3.30 4.30
CA LEU A 96 8.97 2.29 3.25
C LEU A 96 10.37 2.40 2.66
N ASN A 97 10.87 3.62 2.46
CA ASN A 97 12.21 3.85 1.95
C ASN A 97 13.28 3.40 2.96
N ALA A 98 13.10 3.74 4.24
CA ALA A 98 14.03 3.37 5.31
C ALA A 98 14.20 1.85 5.45
N VAL A 99 13.17 1.07 5.16
CA VAL A 99 13.22 -0.42 5.20
C VAL A 99 13.43 -1.07 3.83
N GLY A 100 13.63 -0.29 2.77
CA GLY A 100 13.91 -0.79 1.42
C GLY A 100 12.72 -1.45 0.70
N LEU A 101 11.49 -1.20 1.16
CA LEU A 101 10.26 -1.71 0.52
C LEU A 101 9.69 -0.76 -0.53
N SER A 102 10.14 0.50 -0.59
CA SER A 102 9.68 1.50 -1.56
C SER A 102 9.77 1.02 -3.01
N ARG A 103 10.76 0.20 -3.35
CA ARG A 103 10.94 -0.41 -4.69
C ARG A 103 9.75 -1.25 -5.18
N HIS A 104 8.89 -1.74 -4.28
CA HIS A 104 7.72 -2.54 -4.64
C HIS A 104 6.47 -1.68 -4.90
N PHE A 105 6.50 -0.40 -4.51
CA PHE A 105 5.37 0.50 -4.56
C PHE A 105 5.75 1.78 -5.29
N PRO A 106 5.39 1.92 -6.59
CA PRO A 106 5.47 3.21 -7.25
C PRO A 106 4.77 4.28 -6.40
N ALA A 107 5.34 5.48 -6.31
CA ALA A 107 4.81 6.51 -5.43
C ALA A 107 3.36 6.87 -5.78
N GLU A 108 2.96 6.75 -7.05
CA GLU A 108 1.59 6.93 -7.52
C GLU A 108 0.59 5.89 -6.99
N ASN A 109 1.07 4.77 -6.46
CA ASN A 109 0.27 3.66 -5.93
C ASN A 109 0.21 3.63 -4.39
N VAL A 110 0.79 4.63 -3.74
CA VAL A 110 0.71 4.82 -2.28
C VAL A 110 -0.26 5.96 -2.00
N PHE A 111 -1.33 5.67 -1.27
CA PHE A 111 -2.37 6.63 -0.91
C PHE A 111 -2.51 6.73 0.60
N GLY A 112 -2.46 7.95 1.10
CA GLY A 112 -2.73 8.35 2.49
C GLY A 112 -3.84 9.40 2.56
N GLN A 113 -4.16 9.88 3.75
CA GLN A 113 -5.19 10.91 3.95
C GLN A 113 -4.85 12.28 3.33
N ASP A 114 -3.57 12.55 3.12
CA ASP A 114 -3.02 13.67 2.36
C ASP A 114 -3.07 13.48 0.84
N SER A 115 -3.52 12.32 0.36
CA SER A 115 -3.68 12.07 -1.07
C SER A 115 -5.03 12.56 -1.57
N ARG A 116 -5.02 13.48 -2.55
CA ARG A 116 -6.23 14.02 -3.18
C ARG A 116 -7.20 12.93 -3.65
N ALA A 117 -6.68 11.85 -4.25
CA ALA A 117 -7.48 10.71 -4.74
C ALA A 117 -8.27 9.96 -3.63
N LEU A 118 -7.85 10.06 -2.37
CA LEU A 118 -8.54 9.48 -1.22
C LEU A 118 -9.50 10.50 -0.58
N GLN A 119 -9.09 11.77 -0.52
CA GLN A 119 -9.92 12.89 -0.05
C GLN A 119 -11.19 13.04 -0.90
N ASP A 120 -11.05 13.00 -2.23
CA ASP A 120 -12.16 13.09 -3.19
C ASP A 120 -13.19 11.95 -3.01
N ARG A 121 -12.84 10.88 -2.28
CA ARG A 121 -13.70 9.73 -1.98
C ARG A 121 -14.12 9.66 -0.51
N GLY A 122 -13.92 10.72 0.26
CA GLY A 122 -14.33 10.82 1.67
C GLY A 122 -13.67 9.74 2.54
N PHE A 123 -12.38 9.46 2.32
CA PHE A 123 -11.58 8.50 3.10
C PHE A 123 -12.12 7.06 3.14
N SER A 124 -13.05 6.72 2.25
CA SER A 124 -13.67 5.40 2.22
C SER A 124 -12.74 4.39 1.57
N LYS A 125 -12.16 3.47 2.36
CA LYS A 125 -11.37 2.31 1.88
C LYS A 125 -12.21 1.22 1.17
N GLY A 126 -13.34 1.60 0.57
CA GLY A 126 -14.34 0.71 -0.05
C GLY A 126 -15.54 0.47 0.87
N ARG A 127 -16.74 0.82 0.42
CA ARG A 127 -17.98 0.38 1.08
C ARG A 127 -18.14 -1.12 0.83
N ARG A 128 -18.05 -1.95 1.88
CA ARG A 128 -18.61 -3.31 1.82
C ARG A 128 -20.12 -3.19 1.61
N ARG A 129 -20.63 -3.54 0.44
CA ARG A 129 -22.02 -3.98 0.32
C ARG A 129 -22.01 -5.51 0.36
N HIS A 130 -22.68 -6.07 1.36
CA HIS A 130 -23.03 -7.49 1.39
C HIS A 130 -23.92 -7.78 0.17
N HIS A 131 -23.40 -8.54 -0.79
CA HIS A 131 -24.04 -9.57 -1.63
C HIS A 131 -23.14 -9.80 -2.86
N GLY A 132 -22.59 -11.02 -2.98
CA GLY A 132 -22.04 -11.64 -4.19
C GLY A 132 -21.22 -10.78 -5.17
N ARG A 133 -19.91 -11.08 -5.24
CA ARG A 133 -18.86 -10.54 -6.14
C ARG A 133 -18.08 -9.37 -5.55
N SER A 134 -16.94 -9.73 -4.95
CA SER A 134 -15.88 -8.80 -4.58
C SER A 134 -15.34 -8.13 -5.85
N GLN A 135 -15.71 -6.87 -6.07
CA GLN A 135 -14.94 -5.97 -6.93
C GLN A 135 -14.13 -5.07 -6.01
N ALA A 136 -12.82 -5.29 -6.00
CA ALA A 136 -11.85 -4.39 -5.42
C ALA A 136 -12.00 -3.00 -6.05
N ALA A 137 -11.80 -1.94 -5.26
CA ALA A 137 -11.84 -0.58 -5.73
C ALA A 137 -10.83 -0.40 -6.88
N VAL A 138 -11.33 -0.25 -8.10
CA VAL A 138 -10.49 0.06 -9.26
C VAL A 138 -10.07 1.52 -9.14
N VAL A 139 -8.90 1.77 -8.54
CA VAL A 139 -8.17 3.02 -8.78
C VAL A 139 -7.66 2.90 -10.22
N ARG A 140 -8.43 3.41 -11.19
CA ARG A 140 -7.98 3.47 -12.58
C ARG A 140 -6.82 4.46 -12.66
N SER A 141 -5.59 3.95 -12.72
CA SER A 141 -4.43 4.73 -13.16
C SER A 141 -4.68 5.15 -14.62
N ARG A 142 -5.03 6.43 -14.83
CA ARG A 142 -4.99 7.04 -16.15
C ARG A 142 -3.52 7.34 -16.46
N ARG A 143 -2.76 6.35 -16.95
CA ARG A 143 -1.62 6.69 -17.81
C ARG A 143 -2.20 6.99 -19.19
N ALA A 144 -2.35 8.28 -19.48
CA ALA A 144 -2.52 8.76 -20.84
C ALA A 144 -1.26 8.37 -21.62
N LEU A 145 -1.48 7.74 -22.77
CA LEU A 145 -0.46 7.51 -23.78
C LEU A 145 -0.04 8.88 -24.33
N HIS A 146 1.25 9.19 -24.26
CA HIS A 146 1.94 10.10 -25.16
C HIS A 146 3.21 9.39 -25.64
#